data_AF-A0A0U2R2X2-F1
#
_entry.id   AF-A0A0U2R2X2-F1
#
_cell.length_a   1.000
_cell.length_b   1.000
_cell.length_c   1.000
_cell.angle_alpha   90.00
_cell.angle_beta   90.00
_cell.angle_gamma   90.00
#
_symmetry.space_group_name_H-M   'P 1'
#
loop_
_entity.id
_entity.type
_entity.pdbx_description
1 polymer ?
#
loop_
_entity_poly.entity_id
_entity_poly.type
_entity_poly.pdbx_seq_one_letter_code
_entity_poly.pdbx_strand_id
1 'polypeptide(L)'
;MRRALEKEKERDLQFNKYHNFEFASAAFQIGIVLASAAVITSMIGLAYAAICVGLVGVVLTGAGLFAPDVLHHVLHWFEALFAGGKHH
;
A
#
# COMPACT_ATOMS: atom_id res chain seq x y z
N MET A 1 2.98 35.48 4.97
CA MET A 1 3.64 34.54 4.04
C MET A 1 4.13 33.25 4.72
N ARG A 2 4.89 33.29 5.82
CA ARG A 2 5.38 32.06 6.51
C ARG A 2 4.32 31.01 6.85
N ARG A 3 3.16 31.42 7.40
CA ARG A 3 2.03 30.52 7.73
C ARG A 3 1.35 29.88 6.51
N ALA A 4 1.52 30.44 5.30
CA ALA A 4 0.92 29.88 4.09
C ALA A 4 1.77 28.72 3.55
N LEU A 5 3.11 28.85 3.58
CA LEU A 5 4.03 27.76 3.24
C LEU A 5 3.94 26.58 4.22
N GLU A 6 3.75 26.86 5.52
CA GLU A 6 3.58 25.80 6.53
C GLU A 6 2.32 24.98 6.27
N LYS A 7 1.22 25.64 5.87
CA LYS A 7 -0.02 24.97 5.49
C LYS A 7 0.05 24.21 4.17
N GLU A 8 0.84 24.68 3.19
CA GLU A 8 1.11 23.90 1.97
C GLU A 8 1.89 22.64 2.29
N LYS A 9 2.92 22.73 3.13
CA LYS A 9 3.69 21.56 3.60
C LYS A 9 2.82 20.55 4.36
N GLU A 10 1.95 21.01 5.26
CA GLU A 10 1.01 20.14 5.95
C GLU A 10 -0.01 19.52 4.98
N ARG A 11 -0.50 20.29 3.99
CA ARG A 11 -1.47 19.80 3.01
C ARG A 11 -0.85 18.77 2.08
N ASP A 12 0.39 18.94 1.65
CA ASP A 12 1.11 17.98 0.81
C ASP A 12 1.42 16.69 1.59
N LEU A 13 1.76 16.82 2.88
CA LEU A 13 1.92 15.68 3.79
C LEU A 13 0.59 14.92 3.98
N GLN A 14 -0.54 15.63 4.05
CA GLN A 14 -1.88 15.05 4.15
C GLN A 14 -2.30 14.40 2.81
N PHE A 15 -2.03 15.03 1.67
CA PHE A 15 -2.33 14.48 0.35
C PHE A 15 -1.62 13.13 0.10
N ASN A 16 -0.40 12.99 0.60
CA ASN A 16 0.36 11.74 0.51
C ASN A 16 -0.22 10.65 1.45
N LYS A 17 -0.80 11.03 2.59
CA LYS A 17 -1.50 10.10 3.49
C LYS A 17 -2.81 9.59 2.88
N TYR A 18 -3.58 10.46 2.23
CA TYR A 18 -4.89 10.09 1.64
C TYR A 18 -4.77 8.97 0.61
N HIS A 19 -3.77 9.03 -0.28
CA HIS A 19 -3.55 7.97 -1.27
C HIS A 19 -3.20 6.62 -0.62
N ASN A 20 -2.38 6.61 0.43
CA ASN A 20 -2.03 5.37 1.13
C ASN A 20 -3.26 4.66 1.69
N PHE A 21 -4.23 5.42 2.22
CA PHE A 21 -5.50 4.86 2.71
C PHE A 21 -6.41 4.38 1.57
N GLU A 22 -6.45 5.08 0.44
CA GLU A 22 -7.22 4.63 -0.73
C GLU A 22 -6.65 3.31 -1.28
N PHE A 23 -5.35 3.22 -1.49
CA PHE A 23 -4.68 1.99 -1.92
C PHE A 23 -4.83 0.85 -0.91
N ALA A 24 -4.73 1.15 0.40
CA ALA A 24 -4.98 0.16 1.44
C ALA A 24 -6.41 -0.38 1.38
N SER A 25 -7.41 0.50 1.21
CA SER A 25 -8.82 0.10 1.12
C SER A 25 -9.10 -0.78 -0.10
N ALA A 26 -8.48 -0.46 -1.25
CA ALA A 26 -8.57 -1.25 -2.46
C ALA A 26 -7.92 -2.63 -2.30
N ALA A 27 -6.74 -2.68 -1.67
CA ALA A 27 -6.08 -3.95 -1.33
C ALA A 27 -6.97 -4.81 -0.41
N PHE A 28 -7.54 -4.25 0.64
CA PHE A 28 -8.44 -5.01 1.52
C PHE A 28 -9.69 -5.50 0.78
N GLN A 29 -10.27 -4.71 -0.11
CA GLN A 29 -11.43 -5.12 -0.89
C GLN A 29 -11.13 -6.36 -1.75
N ILE A 30 -10.00 -6.35 -2.46
CA ILE A 30 -9.57 -7.51 -3.26
C ILE A 30 -9.24 -8.70 -2.33
N GLY A 31 -8.51 -8.47 -1.24
CA GLY A 31 -8.13 -9.52 -0.29
C GLY A 31 -9.33 -10.21 0.34
N ILE A 32 -10.36 -9.46 0.73
CA ILE A 32 -11.60 -10.02 1.30
C ILE A 32 -12.37 -10.85 0.27
N VAL A 33 -12.45 -10.38 -0.98
CA VAL A 33 -13.08 -11.14 -2.08
C VAL A 33 -12.31 -12.43 -2.37
N LEU A 34 -10.97 -12.38 -2.38
CA LEU A 34 -10.14 -13.57 -2.57
C LEU A 34 -10.27 -14.54 -1.39
N ALA A 35 -10.35 -14.04 -0.15
CA ALA A 35 -10.54 -14.86 1.03
C ALA A 35 -11.90 -15.59 0.99
N SER A 36 -12.98 -14.91 0.61
CA SER A 36 -14.30 -15.55 0.48
C SER A 36 -14.31 -16.56 -0.66
N ALA A 37 -13.67 -16.25 -1.80
CA ALA A 37 -13.51 -17.20 -2.90
C ALA A 37 -12.70 -18.45 -2.50
N ALA A 38 -11.65 -18.29 -1.68
CA ALA A 38 -10.86 -19.39 -1.15
C ALA A 38 -11.69 -20.33 -0.28
N VAL A 39 -12.56 -19.78 0.59
CA VAL A 39 -13.45 -20.56 1.45
C VAL A 39 -14.49 -21.32 0.63
N ILE A 40 -15.13 -20.68 -0.36
CA ILE A 40 -16.17 -21.31 -1.20
C ILE A 40 -15.58 -22.45 -2.05
N THR A 41 -14.42 -22.22 -2.66
CA THR A 41 -13.82 -23.17 -3.61
C THR A 41 -12.88 -24.19 -2.94
N SER A 42 -12.58 -24.01 -1.64
CA SER A 42 -11.57 -24.78 -0.90
C SER A 42 -10.19 -24.77 -1.56
N MET A 43 -9.86 -23.70 -2.29
CA MET A 43 -8.61 -23.57 -3.02
C MET A 43 -7.57 -22.83 -2.19
N ILE A 44 -6.58 -23.55 -1.66
CA ILE A 44 -5.56 -22.97 -0.77
C ILE A 44 -4.70 -21.90 -1.44
N GLY A 45 -4.52 -21.95 -2.76
CA GLY A 45 -3.80 -20.91 -3.51
C GLY A 45 -4.46 -19.53 -3.38
N LEU A 46 -5.80 -19.47 -3.38
CA LEU A 46 -6.54 -18.22 -3.18
C LEU A 46 -6.39 -17.70 -1.75
N ALA A 47 -6.25 -18.58 -0.76
CA ALA A 47 -6.00 -18.19 0.62
C ALA A 47 -4.63 -17.50 0.77
N TYR A 48 -3.58 -18.05 0.15
CA TYR A 48 -2.27 -17.41 0.12
C TYR A 48 -2.30 -16.06 -0.61
N ALA A 49 -2.99 -15.97 -1.75
CA ALA A 49 -3.16 -14.71 -2.47
C ALA A 49 -3.88 -13.66 -1.62
N ALA A 50 -4.96 -14.06 -0.92
CA ALA A 50 -5.70 -13.18 -0.02
C ALA A 50 -4.85 -12.66 1.14
N ILE A 51 -4.04 -13.54 1.75
CA ILE A 51 -3.11 -13.16 2.83
C ILE A 51 -2.06 -12.17 2.31
N CYS A 52 -1.44 -12.44 1.16
CA CYS A 52 -0.45 -11.53 0.56
C CYS A 52 -1.05 -10.14 0.30
N VAL A 53 -2.22 -10.07 -0.33
CA VAL A 53 -2.90 -8.80 -0.61
C VAL A 53 -3.32 -8.09 0.68
N GLY A 54 -3.82 -8.84 1.67
CA GLY A 54 -4.19 -8.29 2.97
C GLY A 54 -3.00 -7.71 3.72
N LEU A 55 -1.83 -8.36 3.68
CA LEU A 55 -0.59 -7.84 4.26
C LEU A 55 -0.13 -6.54 3.59
N VAL A 56 -0.27 -6.43 2.27
CA VAL A 56 -0.01 -5.17 1.56
C VAL A 56 -0.95 -4.06 2.07
N GLY A 57 -2.24 -4.35 2.26
CA GLY A 57 -3.19 -3.41 2.86
C GLY A 57 -2.80 -2.97 4.27
N VAL A 58 -2.32 -3.89 5.11
CA VAL A 58 -1.83 -3.60 6.47
C VAL A 58 -0.59 -2.69 6.44
N VAL A 59 0.37 -2.99 5.56
CA VAL A 59 1.59 -2.18 5.40
C VAL A 59 1.25 -0.77 4.93
N LEU A 60 0.36 -0.63 3.93
CA LEU A 60 -0.08 0.67 3.41
C LEU A 60 -0.85 1.48 4.47
N THR A 61 -1.70 0.81 5.25
CA THR A 61 -2.42 1.44 6.38
C THR A 61 -1.46 1.91 7.45
N GLY A 62 -0.48 1.08 7.83
CA GLY A 62 0.56 1.44 8.79
C GLY A 62 1.44 2.59 8.30
N ALA A 63 1.83 2.59 7.02
CA ALA A 63 2.57 3.69 6.41
C ALA A 63 1.76 5.00 6.40
N GLY A 64 0.46 4.94 6.04
CA GLY A 64 -0.45 6.10 6.10
C GLY A 64 -0.60 6.69 7.50
N LEU A 65 -0.53 5.86 8.55
CA LEU A 65 -0.66 6.27 9.95
C LEU A 65 0.64 6.81 10.56
N PHE A 66 1.77 6.12 10.37
CA PHE A 66 2.99 6.35 11.14
C PHE A 66 4.13 7.01 10.35
N ALA A 67 4.20 6.84 9.03
CA ALA A 67 5.29 7.37 8.22
C ALA A 67 4.91 7.48 6.74
N PRO A 68 4.38 8.65 6.30
CA PRO A 68 3.92 8.84 4.92
C PRO A 68 5.05 8.72 3.87
N ASP A 69 6.32 8.85 4.26
CA ASP A 69 7.49 8.68 3.38
C ASP A 69 7.84 7.21 3.07
N VAL A 70 7.21 6.23 3.76
CA VAL A 70 7.50 4.80 3.55
C VAL A 70 7.09 4.35 2.16
N LEU A 71 6.07 4.97 1.55
CA LEU A 71 5.64 4.61 0.21
C LEU A 71 6.75 4.83 -0.83
N HIS A 72 7.54 5.89 -0.71
CA HIS A 72 8.69 6.13 -1.60
C HIS A 72 9.73 5.01 -1.44
N HIS A 73 9.96 4.54 -0.22
CA HIS A 73 10.93 3.45 0.04
C HIS A 73 10.40 2.10 -0.47
N VAL A 74 9.11 1.85 -0.31
CA VAL A 74 8.44 0.64 -0.81
C VAL A 74 8.38 0.64 -2.33
N LEU A 75 8.02 1.76 -2.99
CA LEU A 75 8.05 1.87 -4.45
C LEU A 75 9.46 1.68 -4.98
N HIS A 76 10.48 2.31 -4.36
CA HIS A 76 11.86 2.18 -4.84
C HIS A 76 12.44 0.77 -4.62
N TRP A 77 12.00 0.06 -3.56
CA TRP A 77 12.31 -1.36 -3.36
C TRP A 77 11.54 -2.27 -4.31
N PHE A 78 10.28 -1.94 -4.62
CA PHE A 78 9.46 -2.63 -5.61
C PHE A 78 10.08 -2.46 -7.00
N GLU A 79 10.44 -1.24 -7.39
CA GLU A 79 11.22 -0.96 -8.60
C GLU A 79 12.54 -1.72 -8.57
N ALA A 80 13.28 -1.79 -7.46
CA ALA A 80 14.50 -2.61 -7.40
C ALA A 80 14.23 -4.11 -7.60
N LEU A 81 13.10 -4.62 -7.11
CA LEU A 81 12.67 -6.02 -7.27
C LEU A 81 12.30 -6.33 -8.73
N PHE A 82 11.65 -5.39 -9.43
CA PHE A 82 11.19 -5.57 -10.81
C PHE A 82 12.18 -5.06 -11.88
N ALA A 83 13.06 -4.11 -11.53
CA ALA A 83 14.11 -3.55 -12.39
C ALA A 83 15.48 -4.19 -12.17
N GLY A 84 15.66 -5.02 -11.13
CA GLY A 84 16.83 -5.87 -10.87
C GLY A 84 17.13 -6.94 -11.94
N GLY A 85 16.63 -6.76 -13.16
CA GLY A 85 16.94 -7.55 -14.35
C GLY A 85 17.95 -6.92 -15.31
N LYS A 86 18.38 -5.64 -15.16
CA LYS A 86 19.51 -5.08 -15.92
C LYS A 86 20.18 -3.94 -15.17
N HIS A 87 21.46 -4.12 -14.80
CA HIS A 87 22.54 -3.17 -15.07
C HIS A 87 23.88 -3.81 -14.67
N HIS A 88 24.62 -4.27 -15.70
CA HIS A 88 26.08 -4.22 -15.72
C HIS A 88 26.51 -2.76 -15.96
#